data_AF-A0A1M2VLA5-F1
#
_entry.id   AF-A0A1M2VLA5-F1
#
_cell.length_a   1.000
_cell.length_b   1.000
_cell.length_c   1.000
_cell.angle_alpha   90.00
_cell.angle_beta   90.00
_cell.angle_gamma   90.00
#
_symmetry.space_group_name_H-M   'P 1'
#
loop_
_entity.id
_entity.type
_entity.pdbx_description
1 polymer ?
#
loop_
_entity_poly.entity_id
_entity_poly.type
_entity_poly.pdbx_seq_one_letter_code
_entity_poly.pdbx_strand_id
1 'polypeptide(L)'
;MGNLTKKQLEALVDDLRKDIETLYIAQTQLDEDLEAANGTILEQREALTAAEEAIAAARTHVLTVEAERDQVQVQLHQAQQNLAAAPPAAEAPAVNAGLPDIPRPNGNGWSIREAMDLDRVDYAEIQRTVRSLVIRSQLDWTDDFRRQDADKLATMFRAARKSHPVLRRYINNWATAAIARQYMQNKRKHAYKQGYIKKKPNAADQSNQRRPDEDDSMGGAAAGLGQGAGTAAV
;
A
#
# COMPACT_ATOMS: atom_id res chain seq x y z
N MET A 1 -6.60 57.78 65.99
CA MET A 1 -7.46 56.94 65.12
C MET A 1 -8.50 57.87 64.52
N GLY A 2 -8.48 58.09 63.20
CA GLY A 2 -9.51 58.93 62.56
C GLY A 2 -10.82 58.15 62.53
N ASN A 3 -11.90 58.72 63.06
CA ASN A 3 -13.22 58.11 62.98
C ASN A 3 -13.66 58.08 61.51
N LEU A 4 -14.04 56.90 61.00
CA LEU A 4 -14.64 56.77 59.68
C LEU A 4 -15.90 57.64 59.60
N THR A 5 -15.99 58.44 58.56
CA THR A 5 -17.20 59.22 58.29
C THR A 5 -18.32 58.29 57.85
N LYS A 6 -19.58 58.67 58.11
CA LYS A 6 -20.76 57.91 57.66
C LYS A 6 -20.70 57.54 56.17
N LYS A 7 -20.25 58.46 55.32
CA LYS A 7 -20.11 58.25 53.87
C LYS A 7 -19.10 57.14 53.51
N GLN A 8 -18.01 57.03 54.28
CA GLN A 8 -17.02 55.96 54.08
C GLN A 8 -17.59 54.59 54.47
N LEU A 9 -18.41 54.53 55.52
CA LEU A 9 -19.10 53.30 55.90
C LEU A 9 -20.14 52.88 54.85
N GLU A 10 -20.91 53.81 54.31
CA GLU A 10 -21.87 53.55 53.23
C GLU A 10 -21.16 53.01 51.98
N ALA A 11 -20.07 53.65 51.55
CA ALA A 11 -19.27 53.17 50.42
C ALA A 11 -18.71 51.76 50.65
N LEU A 12 -18.19 51.48 51.85
CA LEU A 12 -17.69 50.15 52.20
C LEU A 12 -18.79 49.08 52.18
N VAL A 13 -20.00 49.41 52.66
CA VAL A 13 -21.14 48.49 52.62
C VAL A 13 -21.58 48.21 51.19
N ASP A 14 -21.60 49.23 50.32
CA ASP A 14 -21.94 49.06 48.91
C ASP A 14 -20.89 48.21 48.17
N ASP A 15 -19.61 48.41 48.46
CA ASP A 15 -18.53 47.59 47.89
C ASP A 15 -18.62 46.14 48.39
N LEU A 16 -18.81 45.91 49.70
CA LEU A 16 -19.00 44.57 50.25
C LEU A 16 -20.22 43.86 49.64
N ARG A 17 -21.31 44.59 49.34
CA ARG A 17 -22.48 44.01 48.67
C ARG A 17 -22.16 43.54 47.25
N LYS A 18 -21.41 44.34 46.48
CA LYS A 18 -20.97 43.95 45.13
C LYS A 18 -20.03 42.76 45.17
N ASP A 19 -19.13 42.72 46.15
CA ASP A 19 -18.21 41.59 46.32
C ASP A 19 -18.98 40.31 46.67
N ILE A 20 -19.97 40.37 47.56
CA ILE A 20 -20.85 39.23 47.89
C ILE A 20 -21.62 38.77 46.65
N GLU A 21 -22.19 39.69 45.87
CA GLU A 21 -22.91 39.36 44.63
C GLU A 21 -21.97 38.69 43.60
N THR A 22 -20.77 39.23 43.43
CA THR A 22 -19.75 38.66 42.53
C THR A 22 -19.33 37.26 42.97
N LEU A 23 -19.09 37.06 44.27
CA LEU A 23 -18.73 35.75 44.82
C LEU A 23 -19.88 34.74 44.68
N TYR A 24 -21.13 35.17 44.87
CA TYR A 24 -22.30 34.31 44.70
C TYR A 24 -22.45 33.83 43.25
N ILE A 25 -22.28 34.73 42.27
CA ILE A 25 -22.30 34.39 40.84
C ILE A 25 -21.16 33.41 40.52
N ALA A 26 -19.95 33.68 41.00
CA ALA A 26 -18.79 32.82 40.78
C ALA A 26 -18.99 31.43 41.39
N GLN A 27 -19.60 31.34 42.58
CA GLN A 27 -19.95 30.06 43.21
C GLN A 27 -20.96 29.28 42.38
N THR A 28 -22.01 29.95 41.88
CA THR A 28 -23.03 29.29 41.05
C THR A 28 -22.42 28.75 39.76
N GLN A 29 -21.54 29.53 39.10
CA GLN A 29 -20.83 29.06 37.91
C GLN A 29 -19.93 27.86 38.20
N LEU A 30 -19.22 27.88 39.34
CA LEU A 30 -18.36 26.76 39.73
C LEU A 30 -19.17 25.49 40.00
N ASP A 31 -20.35 25.60 40.61
CA ASP A 31 -21.25 24.48 40.86
C ASP A 31 -21.79 23.90 39.54
N GLU A 32 -22.17 24.76 38.58
CA GLU A 32 -22.58 24.34 37.23
C GLU A 32 -21.45 23.64 36.47
N ASP A 33 -20.23 24.20 36.52
CA ASP A 33 -19.04 23.62 35.89
C ASP A 33 -18.67 22.27 36.53
N LEU A 34 -18.82 22.14 37.85
CA LEU A 34 -18.60 20.88 38.59
C LEU A 34 -19.63 19.81 38.18
N GLU A 35 -20.90 20.17 38.06
CA GLU A 35 -21.95 19.28 37.60
C GLU A 35 -21.69 18.80 36.16
N ALA A 36 -21.32 19.71 35.26
CA ALA A 36 -20.96 19.38 33.88
C ALA A 36 -19.72 18.46 33.79
N ALA A 37 -18.69 18.72 34.61
CA ALA A 37 -17.50 17.87 34.69
C ALA A 37 -17.85 16.46 35.21
N ASN A 38 -18.70 16.36 36.23
CA ASN A 38 -19.14 15.07 36.76
C ASN A 38 -19.96 14.28 35.72
N GLY A 39 -20.83 14.96 34.96
CA GLY A 39 -21.55 14.33 33.85
C GLY A 39 -20.60 13.75 32.80
N THR A 40 -19.58 14.51 32.42
CA THR A 40 -18.56 14.06 31.45
C THR A 40 -17.76 12.86 31.99
N ILE A 41 -17.41 12.84 33.28
CA ILE A 41 -16.70 11.72 33.90
C ILE A 41 -17.55 10.45 33.91
N LEU A 42 -18.86 10.56 34.14
CA LEU A 42 -19.77 9.41 34.10
C LEU A 42 -19.86 8.84 32.68
N GLU A 43 -20.05 9.67 31.66
CA GLU A 43 -20.08 9.24 30.26
C GLU A 43 -18.77 8.53 29.85
N GLN A 44 -17.62 9.09 30.25
CA GLN A 44 -16.32 8.46 29.98
C GLN A 44 -16.16 7.10 30.68
N ARG A 45 -16.68 6.93 31.91
CA ARG A 45 -16.63 5.65 32.63
C ARG A 45 -17.51 4.59 31.98
N GLU A 46 -18.69 4.97 31.50
CA GLU A 46 -19.55 4.07 30.74
C GLU A 46 -18.87 3.63 29.43
N ALA A 47 -18.28 4.59 28.71
CA ALA A 47 -17.53 4.29 27.48
C ALA A 47 -16.32 3.38 27.72
N LEU A 48 -15.58 3.58 28.82
CA LEU A 48 -14.46 2.71 29.22
C LEU A 48 -14.95 1.29 29.55
N THR A 49 -16.05 1.16 30.30
CA THR A 49 -16.62 -0.14 30.65
C THR A 49 -17.05 -0.91 29.39
N ALA A 50 -17.73 -0.24 28.45
CA ALA A 50 -18.11 -0.83 27.17
C ALA A 50 -16.89 -1.25 26.32
N ALA A 51 -15.81 -0.46 26.34
CA ALA A 51 -14.58 -0.80 25.66
C ALA A 51 -13.88 -2.02 26.29
N GLU A 52 -13.88 -2.14 27.62
CA GLU A 52 -13.33 -3.29 28.34
C GLU A 52 -14.09 -4.58 28.01
N GLU A 53 -15.43 -4.53 27.95
CA GLU A 53 -16.27 -5.65 27.52
C GLU A 53 -16.00 -6.06 26.07
N ALA A 54 -15.85 -5.08 25.17
CA ALA A 54 -15.51 -5.35 23.77
C ALA A 54 -14.12 -6.00 23.63
N ILE A 55 -13.14 -5.56 24.42
CA ILE A 55 -11.80 -6.17 24.45
C ILE A 55 -11.88 -7.61 24.99
N ALA A 56 -12.68 -7.86 26.03
CA ALA A 56 -12.88 -9.20 26.57
C ALA A 56 -13.51 -10.14 25.52
N ALA A 57 -14.54 -9.68 24.80
CA ALA A 57 -15.17 -10.43 23.72
C ALA A 57 -14.22 -10.68 22.52
N ALA A 58 -13.38 -9.70 22.18
CA ALA A 58 -12.36 -9.88 21.14
C ALA A 58 -11.31 -10.93 21.54
N ARG A 59 -10.90 -10.96 22.81
CA ARG A 59 -9.95 -11.96 23.33
C ARG A 59 -10.50 -13.37 23.29
N THR A 60 -11.77 -13.57 23.65
CA THR A 60 -12.40 -14.90 23.54
C THR A 60 -12.47 -15.36 22.09
N HIS A 61 -12.80 -14.46 21.16
CA HIS A 61 -12.80 -14.78 19.72
C HIS A 61 -11.40 -15.12 19.19
N VAL A 62 -10.34 -14.43 19.63
CA VAL A 62 -8.95 -14.78 19.24
C VAL A 62 -8.60 -16.18 19.73
N LEU A 63 -8.93 -16.52 20.98
CA LEU A 63 -8.67 -17.86 21.52
C LEU A 63 -9.42 -18.96 20.76
N THR A 64 -10.67 -18.72 20.33
CA THR A 64 -11.40 -19.70 19.51
C THR A 64 -10.76 -19.89 18.14
N VAL A 65 -10.36 -18.80 17.48
CA VAL A 65 -9.69 -18.87 16.16
C VAL A 65 -8.33 -19.55 16.26
N GLU A 66 -7.57 -19.32 17.33
CA GLU A 66 -6.30 -20.01 17.56
C GLU A 66 -6.49 -21.51 17.77
N ALA A 67 -7.51 -21.92 18.54
CA ALA A 67 -7.85 -23.33 18.71
C ALA A 67 -8.25 -24.00 17.38
N GLU A 68 -9.01 -23.32 16.52
CA GLU A 68 -9.37 -23.81 15.18
C GLU A 68 -8.13 -23.94 14.27
N ARG A 69 -7.24 -22.95 14.29
CA ARG A 69 -5.97 -22.99 13.54
C ARG A 69 -5.14 -24.22 13.94
N ASP A 70 -5.02 -24.49 15.23
CA ASP A 70 -4.23 -25.61 15.73
C ASP A 70 -4.85 -26.96 15.33
N GLN A 71 -6.18 -27.07 15.33
CA GLN A 71 -6.87 -28.25 14.79
C GLN A 71 -6.59 -28.47 13.29
N VAL A 72 -6.66 -27.41 12.47
CA VAL A 72 -6.34 -27.49 11.04
C VAL A 72 -4.88 -27.89 10.83
N GLN A 73 -3.95 -27.40 11.66
CA GLN A 73 -2.55 -27.76 11.57
C GLN A 73 -2.31 -29.24 11.90
N VAL A 74 -2.99 -29.78 12.91
CA VAL A 74 -2.96 -31.21 13.24
C VAL A 74 -3.51 -32.04 12.07
N GLN A 75 -4.64 -31.65 11.47
CA GLN A 75 -5.22 -32.34 10.31
C GLN A 75 -4.27 -32.32 9.11
N LEU A 76 -3.60 -31.20 8.85
CA LEU A 76 -2.62 -31.08 7.76
C LEU A 76 -1.42 -32.01 8.00
N HIS A 77 -0.92 -32.09 9.24
CA HIS A 77 0.17 -33.00 9.58
C HIS A 77 -0.24 -34.47 9.42
N GLN A 78 -1.44 -34.85 9.87
CA GLN A 78 -1.98 -36.20 9.67
C GLN A 78 -2.16 -36.55 8.19
N ALA A 79 -2.68 -35.62 7.37
CA ALA A 79 -2.81 -35.83 5.93
C ALA A 79 -1.45 -36.04 5.25
N GLN A 80 -0.40 -35.30 5.67
CA GLN A 80 0.96 -35.50 5.17
C GLN A 80 1.53 -36.85 5.57
N GLN A 81 1.33 -37.31 6.81
CA GLN A 81 1.76 -38.64 7.26
C GLN A 81 1.05 -39.75 6.47
N ASN A 82 -0.26 -39.63 6.25
CA ASN A 82 -1.03 -40.58 5.45
C ASN A 82 -0.54 -40.63 4.00
N LEU A 83 -0.16 -39.49 3.43
CA LEU A 83 0.40 -39.41 2.07
C LEU A 83 1.80 -40.05 1.98
N ALA A 84 2.61 -39.96 3.04
CA ALA A 84 3.92 -40.58 3.12
C ALA A 84 3.87 -42.09 3.41
N ALA A 85 2.84 -42.57 4.11
CA ALA A 85 2.62 -43.98 4.39
C ALA A 85 1.98 -44.74 3.21
N ALA A 86 1.42 -44.04 2.23
CA ALA A 86 1.05 -44.65 0.96
C ALA A 86 2.34 -45.18 0.30
N PRO A 87 2.38 -46.46 -0.14
CA PRO A 87 3.53 -46.99 -0.87
C PRO A 87 3.81 -46.06 -2.06
N PRO A 88 5.08 -45.85 -2.45
CA PRO A 88 5.44 -44.98 -3.56
C PRO A 88 4.77 -45.51 -4.82
N ALA A 89 3.57 -45.00 -5.10
CA ALA A 89 2.91 -45.15 -6.37
C ALA A 89 3.88 -44.54 -7.37
N ALA A 90 4.42 -45.43 -8.21
CA ALA A 90 5.38 -45.14 -9.26
C ALA A 90 5.20 -43.72 -9.78
N GLU A 91 6.28 -42.94 -9.70
CA GLU A 91 6.39 -41.57 -10.19
C GLU A 91 5.49 -41.39 -11.40
N ALA A 92 4.44 -40.58 -11.24
CA ALA A 92 3.54 -40.27 -12.34
C ALA A 92 4.41 -39.88 -13.53
N PRO A 93 4.30 -40.61 -14.66
CA PRO A 93 5.22 -40.47 -15.78
C PRO A 93 5.24 -39.01 -16.15
N ALA A 94 6.44 -38.43 -16.25
CA ALA A 94 6.63 -37.05 -16.66
C ALA A 94 5.83 -36.83 -17.94
N VAL A 95 4.66 -36.17 -17.82
CA VAL A 95 3.66 -35.98 -18.88
C VAL A 95 4.21 -35.11 -20.04
N ASN A 96 5.49 -34.78 -20.02
CA ASN A 96 6.18 -33.99 -21.03
C ASN A 96 7.46 -34.66 -21.56
N ALA A 97 7.75 -35.92 -21.22
CA ALA A 97 8.99 -36.61 -21.64
C ALA A 97 9.10 -36.90 -23.16
N GLY A 98 8.17 -36.42 -23.99
CA GLY A 98 8.21 -36.60 -25.44
C GLY A 98 7.77 -35.39 -26.26
N LEU A 99 7.61 -34.20 -25.64
CA LEU A 99 7.29 -32.99 -26.39
C LEU A 99 8.59 -32.38 -26.93
N PRO A 100 8.62 -31.93 -28.19
CA PRO A 100 9.81 -31.31 -28.77
C PRO A 100 10.15 -30.01 -28.03
N ASP A 101 11.44 -29.81 -27.78
CA ASP A 101 11.95 -28.58 -27.20
C ASP A 101 11.75 -27.40 -28.18
N ILE A 102 11.14 -26.33 -27.69
CA ILE A 102 10.84 -25.13 -28.47
C ILE A 102 11.98 -24.11 -28.27
N PRO A 103 12.83 -23.86 -29.28
CA PRO A 103 13.87 -22.84 -29.18
C PRO A 103 13.28 -21.44 -29.13
N ARG A 104 14.07 -20.49 -28.63
CA ARG A 104 13.68 -19.07 -28.64
C ARG A 104 13.60 -18.58 -30.09
N PRO A 105 12.52 -17.91 -30.51
CA PRO A 105 12.44 -17.32 -31.85
C PRO A 105 13.51 -16.24 -32.02
N ASN A 106 14.11 -16.21 -33.22
CA ASN A 106 15.08 -15.19 -33.60
C ASN A 106 14.35 -13.94 -34.10
N GLY A 107 14.93 -12.76 -33.83
CA GLY A 107 14.39 -11.46 -34.27
C GLY A 107 13.76 -10.63 -33.15
N ASN A 108 13.53 -9.36 -33.48
CA ASN A 108 12.83 -8.39 -32.64
C ASN A 108 11.39 -8.25 -33.14
N GLY A 109 10.40 -8.24 -32.23
CA GLY A 109 9.01 -7.92 -32.57
C GLY A 109 8.01 -9.07 -32.58
N TRP A 110 8.40 -10.28 -32.16
CA TRP A 110 7.46 -11.39 -32.01
C TRP A 110 6.58 -11.23 -30.77
N SER A 111 5.33 -11.70 -30.87
CA SER A 111 4.42 -11.81 -29.74
C SER A 111 4.78 -13.04 -28.90
N ILE A 112 4.95 -12.86 -27.58
CA ILE A 112 5.31 -13.97 -26.68
C ILE A 112 4.27 -15.09 -26.73
N ARG A 113 2.99 -14.74 -26.86
CA ARG A 113 1.90 -15.71 -26.96
C ARG A 113 2.00 -16.55 -28.24
N GLU A 114 2.23 -15.91 -29.39
CA GLU A 114 2.36 -16.60 -30.68
C GLU A 114 3.57 -17.52 -30.70
N ALA A 115 4.70 -17.06 -30.16
CA ALA A 115 5.91 -17.87 -30.06
C ALA A 115 5.78 -19.08 -29.10
N MET A 116 4.85 -19.02 -28.15
CA MET A 116 4.59 -20.12 -27.22
C MET A 116 3.54 -21.11 -27.75
N ASP A 117 2.81 -20.76 -28.80
CA ASP A 117 1.66 -21.50 -29.35
C ASP A 117 0.65 -21.90 -28.27
N LEU A 118 0.21 -20.91 -27.48
CA LEU A 118 -0.77 -21.10 -26.41
C LEU A 118 -2.05 -20.33 -26.66
N ASP A 119 -3.15 -20.91 -26.17
CA ASP A 119 -4.42 -20.20 -26.13
C ASP A 119 -4.32 -18.96 -25.23
N ARG A 120 -5.20 -17.98 -25.48
CA ARG A 120 -5.28 -16.73 -24.73
C ARG A 120 -5.53 -16.99 -23.24
N VAL A 121 -6.35 -17.98 -22.89
CA VAL A 121 -6.70 -18.28 -21.50
C VAL A 121 -5.48 -18.82 -20.75
N ASP A 122 -4.83 -19.84 -21.29
CA ASP A 122 -3.63 -20.47 -20.71
C ASP A 122 -2.48 -19.45 -20.58
N TYR A 123 -2.26 -18.66 -21.63
CA TYR A 123 -1.23 -17.61 -21.61
C TYR A 123 -1.50 -16.58 -20.49
N ALA A 124 -2.76 -16.17 -20.30
CA ALA A 124 -3.11 -15.22 -19.25
C ALA A 124 -2.89 -15.81 -17.84
N GLU A 125 -3.18 -17.10 -17.65
CA GLU A 125 -2.96 -17.80 -16.38
C GLU A 125 -1.47 -17.92 -16.05
N ILE A 126 -0.67 -18.36 -17.02
CA ILE A 126 0.80 -18.43 -16.91
C ILE A 126 1.35 -17.04 -16.60
N GLN A 127 0.87 -16.01 -17.30
CA GLN A 127 1.32 -14.64 -17.10
C GLN A 127 1.02 -14.15 -15.66
N ARG A 128 -0.19 -14.39 -15.14
CA ARG A 128 -0.55 -14.06 -13.74
C ARG A 128 0.36 -14.79 -12.74
N THR A 129 0.63 -16.06 -12.99
CA THR A 129 1.49 -16.89 -12.13
C THR A 129 2.92 -16.36 -12.13
N VAL A 130 3.51 -16.11 -13.30
CA VAL A 130 4.88 -15.59 -13.42
C VAL A 130 5.00 -14.20 -12.76
N ARG A 131 4.01 -13.31 -12.94
CA ARG A 131 4.00 -12.00 -12.24
C ARG A 131 4.00 -12.16 -10.72
N SER A 132 3.19 -13.08 -10.21
CA SER A 132 3.12 -13.37 -8.77
C SER A 132 4.45 -13.93 -8.26
N LEU A 133 5.12 -14.79 -9.03
CA LEU A 133 6.43 -15.32 -8.70
C LEU A 133 7.53 -14.26 -8.73
N VAL A 134 7.49 -13.30 -9.65
CA VAL A 134 8.43 -12.15 -9.66
C VAL A 134 8.32 -11.34 -8.37
N ILE A 135 7.10 -11.13 -7.86
CA ILE A 135 6.87 -10.42 -6.59
C ILE A 135 7.36 -11.27 -5.40
N ARG A 136 6.98 -12.56 -5.36
CA ARG A 136 7.36 -13.47 -4.25
C ARG A 136 8.85 -13.73 -4.15
N SER A 137 9.56 -13.77 -5.28
CA SER A 137 11.02 -13.94 -5.32
C SER A 137 11.79 -12.65 -4.99
N GLN A 138 11.09 -11.54 -4.75
CA GLN A 138 11.70 -10.25 -4.42
C GLN A 138 12.76 -9.83 -5.45
N LEU A 139 12.43 -9.98 -6.73
CA LEU A 139 13.24 -9.44 -7.82
C LEU A 139 13.06 -7.91 -7.89
N ASP A 140 14.16 -7.21 -8.07
CA ASP A 140 14.15 -5.75 -8.16
C ASP A 140 13.72 -5.32 -9.56
N TRP A 141 12.47 -4.88 -9.69
CA TRP A 141 11.89 -4.41 -10.94
C TRP A 141 12.50 -3.07 -11.44
N THR A 142 13.24 -2.36 -10.58
CA THR A 142 13.91 -1.10 -10.93
C THR A 142 15.20 -1.33 -11.73
N ASP A 143 15.88 -2.46 -11.54
CA ASP A 143 17.12 -2.81 -12.26
C ASP A 143 16.87 -3.72 -13.48
N ASP A 144 17.81 -3.76 -14.42
CA ASP A 144 17.73 -4.62 -15.62
C ASP A 144 17.59 -6.11 -15.23
N PHE A 145 16.83 -6.85 -16.02
CA PHE A 145 16.60 -8.28 -15.82
C PHE A 145 17.91 -9.08 -15.87
N ARG A 146 18.91 -8.60 -16.62
CA ARG A 146 20.23 -9.23 -16.72
C ARG A 146 21.11 -9.06 -15.48
N ARG A 147 20.77 -8.12 -14.61
CA ARG A 147 21.52 -7.79 -13.38
C ARG A 147 20.89 -8.37 -12.12
N GLN A 148 19.78 -9.07 -12.27
CA GLN A 148 19.11 -9.72 -11.16
C GLN A 148 19.97 -10.86 -10.61
N ASP A 149 19.79 -11.13 -9.32
CA ASP A 149 20.40 -12.26 -8.63
C ASP A 149 20.05 -13.60 -9.31
N ALA A 150 21.07 -14.37 -9.67
CA ALA A 150 20.94 -15.63 -10.37
C ALA A 150 20.19 -16.69 -9.54
N ASP A 151 20.34 -16.69 -8.22
CA ASP A 151 19.69 -17.66 -7.33
C ASP A 151 18.18 -17.40 -7.23
N LYS A 152 17.80 -16.12 -7.18
CA LYS A 152 16.38 -15.70 -7.23
C LYS A 152 15.73 -16.06 -8.56
N LEU A 153 16.43 -15.82 -9.67
CA LEU A 153 15.97 -16.22 -11.00
C LEU A 153 15.81 -17.74 -11.12
N ALA A 154 16.80 -18.52 -10.66
CA ALA A 154 16.74 -19.98 -10.65
C ALA A 154 15.55 -20.49 -9.82
N THR A 155 15.32 -19.90 -8.65
CA THR A 155 14.17 -20.23 -7.78
C THR A 155 12.85 -19.92 -8.47
N MET A 156 12.72 -18.74 -9.09
CA MET A 156 11.54 -18.35 -9.87
C MET A 156 11.28 -19.33 -11.03
N PHE A 157 12.31 -19.73 -11.79
CA PHE A 157 12.17 -20.68 -12.90
C PHE A 157 11.76 -22.08 -12.44
N ARG A 158 12.31 -22.56 -11.31
CA ARG A 158 11.89 -23.84 -10.70
C ARG A 158 10.43 -23.79 -10.26
N ALA A 159 10.02 -22.72 -9.58
CA ALA A 159 8.64 -22.54 -9.15
C ALA A 159 7.67 -22.45 -10.34
N ALA A 160 8.03 -21.72 -11.39
CA ALA A 160 7.20 -21.60 -12.60
C ALA A 160 6.99 -22.96 -13.30
N ARG A 161 8.05 -23.77 -13.44
CA ARG A 161 7.97 -25.14 -14.01
C ARG A 161 7.23 -26.14 -13.13
N LYS A 162 7.11 -25.85 -11.83
CA LYS A 162 6.30 -26.64 -10.89
C LYS A 162 4.82 -26.30 -11.03
N SER A 163 4.48 -25.02 -11.14
CA SER A 163 3.10 -24.56 -11.32
C SER A 163 2.54 -24.87 -12.71
N HIS A 164 3.36 -24.70 -13.76
CA HIS A 164 2.95 -24.86 -15.15
C HIS A 164 3.92 -25.81 -15.88
N PRO A 165 3.63 -27.13 -15.94
CA PRO A 165 4.51 -28.11 -16.57
C PRO A 165 4.81 -27.83 -18.04
N VAL A 166 3.89 -27.16 -18.76
CA VAL A 166 4.09 -26.61 -20.11
C VAL A 166 5.35 -25.76 -20.24
N LEU A 167 5.81 -25.08 -19.17
CA LEU A 167 6.99 -24.24 -19.27
C LEU A 167 8.30 -25.04 -19.42
N ARG A 168 8.29 -26.36 -19.21
CA ARG A 168 9.48 -27.22 -19.30
C ARG A 168 9.98 -27.42 -20.73
N ARG A 169 9.11 -27.32 -21.73
CA ARG A 169 9.42 -27.48 -23.17
C ARG A 169 10.15 -26.28 -23.80
N TYR A 170 10.27 -25.16 -23.08
CA TYR A 170 10.96 -23.97 -23.61
C TYR A 170 12.44 -23.96 -23.19
N ILE A 171 13.33 -24.03 -24.17
CA ILE A 171 14.79 -24.09 -23.95
C ILE A 171 15.26 -22.89 -23.12
N ASN A 172 16.11 -23.13 -22.12
CA ASN A 172 16.67 -22.11 -21.24
C ASN A 172 15.61 -21.23 -20.53
N ASN A 173 14.39 -21.72 -20.36
CA ASN A 173 13.27 -20.99 -19.74
C ASN A 173 12.98 -19.64 -20.44
N TRP A 174 13.20 -19.55 -21.77
CA TRP A 174 13.10 -18.28 -22.49
C TRP A 174 11.72 -17.65 -22.36
N ALA A 175 10.66 -18.47 -22.34
CA ALA A 175 9.27 -18.02 -22.22
C ALA A 175 9.01 -17.33 -20.88
N THR A 176 9.39 -17.98 -19.77
CA THR A 176 9.26 -17.41 -18.43
C THR A 176 10.07 -16.12 -18.29
N ALA A 177 11.30 -16.10 -18.82
CA ALA A 177 12.14 -14.91 -18.80
C ALA A 177 11.56 -13.76 -19.63
N ALA A 178 10.95 -14.05 -20.79
CA ALA A 178 10.30 -13.04 -21.63
C ALA A 178 9.09 -12.39 -20.93
N ILE A 179 8.23 -13.21 -20.30
CA ILE A 179 7.07 -12.73 -19.54
C ILE A 179 7.52 -11.87 -18.34
N ALA A 180 8.51 -12.33 -17.58
CA ALA A 180 9.04 -11.60 -16.43
C ALA A 180 9.66 -10.26 -16.86
N ARG A 181 10.47 -10.25 -17.93
CA ARG A 181 11.01 -9.01 -18.52
C ARG A 181 9.92 -8.03 -18.92
N GLN A 182 8.90 -8.49 -19.64
CA GLN A 182 7.79 -7.64 -20.07
C GLN A 182 7.07 -7.01 -18.86
N TYR A 183 6.83 -7.79 -17.80
CA TYR A 183 6.21 -7.28 -16.58
C TYR A 183 7.07 -6.21 -15.90
N MET A 184 8.36 -6.45 -15.68
CA MET A 184 9.27 -5.49 -15.03
C MET A 184 9.40 -4.20 -15.85
N GLN A 185 9.49 -4.30 -17.18
CA GLN A 185 9.50 -3.14 -18.08
C GLN A 185 8.22 -2.32 -17.95
N ASN A 186 7.05 -2.97 -17.96
CA ASN A 186 5.76 -2.27 -17.81
C ASN A 186 5.64 -1.60 -16.44
N LYS A 187 6.06 -2.28 -15.37
CA LYS A 187 6.07 -1.74 -14.01
C LYS A 187 6.99 -0.52 -13.89
N ARG A 188 8.16 -0.57 -14.51
CA ARG A 188 9.11 0.55 -14.56
C ARG A 188 8.56 1.72 -15.36
N LYS A 189 7.98 1.48 -16.54
CA LYS A 189 7.30 2.53 -17.34
C LYS A 189 6.19 3.20 -16.54
N HIS A 190 5.38 2.43 -15.82
CA HIS A 190 4.35 2.96 -14.95
C HIS A 190 4.94 3.81 -13.81
N ALA A 191 5.99 3.32 -13.14
CA ALA A 191 6.65 4.05 -12.06
C ALA A 191 7.27 5.37 -12.52
N TYR A 192 7.81 5.43 -13.74
CA TYR A 192 8.26 6.69 -14.35
C TYR A 192 7.09 7.64 -14.61
N LYS A 193 5.97 7.14 -15.14
CA LYS A 193 4.78 7.97 -15.40
C LYS A 193 4.18 8.55 -14.10
N GLN A 194 4.26 7.81 -13.00
CA GLN A 194 3.78 8.24 -11.68
C GLN A 194 4.80 9.08 -10.89
N GLY A 195 6.02 9.25 -11.39
CA GLY A 195 7.06 10.00 -10.67
C GLY A 195 7.68 9.28 -9.47
N TYR A 196 7.37 7.99 -9.23
CA TYR A 196 7.99 7.21 -8.15
C TYR A 196 9.49 6.99 -8.36
N ILE A 197 9.94 7.02 -9.61
CA ILE A 197 11.36 6.94 -9.96
C ILE A 197 11.72 8.21 -10.72
N LYS A 198 12.72 8.94 -10.21
CA LYS A 198 13.30 10.08 -10.92
C LYS A 198 13.92 9.58 -12.22
N LYS A 199 13.49 10.13 -13.35
CA LYS A 199 14.12 9.86 -14.65
C LYS A 199 15.58 10.25 -14.52
N LYS A 200 16.50 9.29 -14.68
CA LYS A 200 17.93 9.62 -14.74
C LYS A 200 18.09 10.67 -15.83
N PRO A 201 18.72 11.83 -15.57
CA PRO A 201 18.90 12.85 -16.60
C PRO A 201 19.61 12.17 -17.77
N ASN A 202 18.92 12.09 -18.92
CA ASN A 202 19.57 11.57 -20.11
C ASN A 202 20.73 12.51 -20.40
N ALA A 203 21.95 11.98 -20.58
CA ALA A 203 23.12 12.80 -20.86
C ALA A 203 22.94 13.71 -22.10
N ALA A 204 22.03 13.34 -23.02
CA ALA A 204 21.64 14.16 -24.16
C ALA A 204 20.92 15.48 -23.75
N ASP A 205 20.18 15.48 -22.64
CA ASP A 205 19.43 16.65 -22.17
C ASP A 205 20.33 17.71 -21.50
N GLN A 206 21.52 17.30 -21.02
CA GLN A 206 22.52 18.25 -20.51
C GLN A 206 23.21 19.03 -21.63
N SER A 207 23.21 18.53 -22.87
CA SER A 207 23.82 19.24 -24.00
C SER A 207 22.98 20.41 -24.53
N ASN A 208 21.70 20.50 -24.14
CA ASN A 208 20.81 21.60 -24.52
C ASN A 208 20.63 22.66 -23.41
N GLN A 209 21.30 22.51 -22.26
CA GLN A 209 21.56 23.63 -21.35
C GLN A 209 22.80 24.42 -21.82
N ARG A 210 22.78 24.84 -23.09
CA ARG A 210 23.68 25.89 -23.57
C ARG A 210 23.14 27.22 -23.08
N ARG A 211 23.91 27.81 -22.14
CA ARG A 211 24.07 29.24 -21.82
C ARG A 211 22.76 30.04 -21.71
N PRO A 212 22.36 30.46 -20.51
CA PRO A 212 21.58 31.69 -20.42
C PRO A 212 22.47 32.79 -20.99
N ASP A 213 22.14 33.28 -22.18
CA ASP A 213 22.71 34.49 -22.73
C ASP A 213 22.35 35.62 -21.76
N GLU A 214 23.35 36.00 -20.97
CA GLU A 214 23.46 37.31 -20.35
C GLU A 214 23.63 38.33 -21.48
N ASP A 215 22.54 38.82 -22.06
CA ASP A 215 22.39 40.18 -22.62
C ASP A 215 21.05 40.35 -23.37
N ASP A 216 20.56 41.59 -23.44
CA ASP A 216 19.27 42.10 -23.94
C ASP A 216 18.12 42.03 -22.91
N SER A 217 18.00 42.96 -21.95
CA SER A 217 17.89 44.41 -22.12
C SER A 217 16.86 44.84 -23.16
N MET A 218 15.91 45.69 -22.71
CA MET A 218 14.84 46.40 -23.43
C MET A 218 13.47 45.70 -23.57
N GLY A 219 12.60 46.02 -22.62
CA GLY A 219 11.40 46.82 -22.90
C GLY A 219 10.28 46.22 -23.75
N GLY A 220 9.12 45.99 -23.14
CA GLY A 220 7.91 45.67 -23.90
C GLY A 220 6.66 45.48 -23.06
N ALA A 221 6.11 46.57 -22.54
CA ALA A 221 4.77 46.62 -21.98
C ALA A 221 3.69 46.53 -23.08
N ALA A 222 2.75 45.59 -22.97
CA ALA A 222 1.38 45.65 -23.50
C ALA A 222 0.65 44.35 -23.08
N ALA A 223 -0.32 44.36 -22.16
CA ALA A 223 -1.72 44.79 -22.32
C ALA A 223 -2.53 43.91 -23.31
N GLY A 224 -3.52 43.19 -22.77
CA GLY A 224 -4.52 42.39 -23.49
C GLY A 224 -4.88 41.13 -22.71
N LEU A 225 -5.77 41.12 -21.70
CA LEU A 225 -7.21 41.43 -21.75
C LEU A 225 -7.92 40.69 -22.89
N GLY A 226 -8.34 39.46 -22.60
CA GLY A 226 -9.16 38.63 -23.48
C GLY A 226 -10.05 37.70 -22.66
N GLN A 227 -11.13 38.25 -22.13
CA GLN A 227 -12.28 37.51 -21.59
C GLN A 227 -12.95 36.72 -22.71
N GLY A 228 -13.24 35.46 -22.46
CA GLY A 228 -14.00 34.59 -23.36
C GLY A 228 -14.84 33.61 -22.55
N ALA A 229 -15.97 34.10 -22.04
CA ALA A 229 -17.07 33.29 -21.57
C ALA A 229 -17.84 32.70 -22.76
N GLY A 230 -18.33 31.46 -22.63
CA GLY A 230 -19.20 30.82 -23.63
C GLY A 230 -19.36 29.33 -23.30
N THR A 231 -20.32 28.93 -22.48
CA THR A 231 -21.76 28.69 -22.74
C THR A 231 -22.06 27.21 -22.88
N ALA A 232 -23.04 26.80 -22.08
CA ALA A 232 -23.67 25.49 -22.01
C ALA A 232 -24.40 25.12 -23.31
N ALA A 233 -24.51 23.82 -23.57
CA ALA A 233 -25.65 23.26 -24.28
C ALA A 233 -25.78 21.75 -24.00
N VAL A 234 -26.93 21.42 -23.38
CA VAL A 234 -27.85 20.29 -23.62
C VAL A 234 -27.37 18.86 -23.35
#